data_AF-A0A8J7DKV3-F1
#
_entry.id   AF-A0A8J7DKV3-F1
#
_cell.length_a   1.000
_cell.length_b   1.000
_cell.length_c   1.000
_cell.angle_alpha   90.00
_cell.angle_beta   90.00
_cell.angle_gamma   90.00
#
_symmetry.space_group_name_H-M   'P 1'
#
loop_
_entity.id
_entity.type
_entity.pdbx_description
1 polymer ?
#
loop_
_entity_poly.entity_id
_entity_poly.type
_entity_poly.pdbx_seq_one_letter_code
_entity_poly.pdbx_strand_id
1 'polypeptide(L)'
;MTMIEISSESLTDAQWEIAHAIAQILVKENTDINELGKTVAYLRASIHQADATSRFFKYLKTLVSNGRQIGHSGRTTDYYRSIDKACSDYLKGVQDAYTILQILGWVSRLMRYYKDAGPIGEIPTLSTPTFESPRQAEISKVAKSQGFKVDQILEATVTKINGIKVTYQILGAIKLTEKEPKKASLLQEGQTVKVKIVSLKDDGSIKSIKCLN
;
A
#
# COMPACT_ATOMS: atom_id res chain seq x y z
N MET A 1 31.03 -17.68 25.21
CA MET A 1 30.40 -16.39 25.56
C MET A 1 29.56 -15.97 24.37
N THR A 2 28.28 -16.33 24.41
CA THR A 2 27.32 -16.14 23.31
C THR A 2 27.10 -14.64 23.15
N MET A 3 27.46 -14.08 21.99
CA MET A 3 27.03 -12.72 21.65
C MET A 3 25.51 -12.76 21.50
N ILE A 4 24.82 -12.21 22.49
CA ILE A 4 23.42 -11.83 22.37
C ILE A 4 23.45 -10.64 21.41
N GLU A 5 23.11 -10.90 20.15
CA GLU A 5 22.84 -9.86 19.18
C GLU A 5 21.60 -9.10 19.69
N ILE A 6 21.83 -7.97 20.34
CA ILE A 6 20.76 -7.05 20.75
C ILE A 6 20.20 -6.52 19.43
N SER A 7 19.13 -7.16 18.96
CA SER A 7 18.41 -6.76 17.74
C SER A 7 17.88 -5.36 18.00
N SER A 8 18.52 -4.36 17.40
CA SER A 8 18.12 -2.97 17.44
C SER A 8 16.62 -2.84 17.21
N GLU A 9 15.96 -2.09 18.10
CA GLU A 9 14.57 -1.64 18.11
C GLU A 9 14.21 -0.81 16.87
N SER A 10 14.39 -1.36 15.68
CA SER A 10 14.22 -0.66 14.41
C SER A 10 13.17 -1.35 13.56
N LEU A 11 12.24 -0.54 13.05
CA LEU A 11 11.26 -0.99 12.07
C LEU A 11 11.98 -1.53 10.83
N THR A 12 11.43 -2.57 10.22
CA THR A 12 11.89 -3.04 8.90
C THR A 12 11.53 -2.00 7.83
N ASP A 13 12.18 -2.07 6.66
CA ASP A 13 11.86 -1.18 5.53
C ASP A 13 10.36 -1.19 5.20
N ALA A 14 9.73 -2.37 5.18
CA ALA A 14 8.29 -2.49 4.93
C ALA A 14 7.44 -1.80 6.00
N GLN A 15 7.86 -1.86 7.27
CA GLN A 15 7.16 -1.20 8.38
C GLN A 15 7.36 0.33 8.35
N TRP A 16 8.54 0.80 7.90
CA TRP A 16 8.80 2.21 7.64
C TRP A 16 7.91 2.74 6.51
N GLU A 17 7.80 2.02 5.40
CA GLU A 17 6.91 2.40 4.29
C GLU A 17 5.45 2.49 4.75
N ILE A 18 5.01 1.56 5.60
CA ILE A 18 3.68 1.62 6.24
C ILE A 18 3.55 2.91 7.07
N ALA A 19 4.53 3.22 7.92
CA ALA A 19 4.50 4.41 8.77
C ALA A 19 4.44 5.70 7.94
N HIS A 20 5.24 5.79 6.88
CA HIS A 20 5.25 6.92 5.95
C HIS A 20 3.90 7.09 5.24
N ALA A 21 3.36 6.01 4.67
CA ALA A 21 2.10 6.06 3.95
C ALA A 21 0.93 6.49 4.84
N ILE A 22 0.82 5.92 6.05
CA ILE A 22 -0.22 6.33 7.02
C ILE A 22 -0.04 7.80 7.38
N ALA A 23 1.17 8.24 7.73
CA ALA A 23 1.42 9.62 8.14
C ALA A 23 1.07 10.64 7.03
N GLN A 24 1.45 10.36 5.78
CA GLN A 24 1.14 11.22 4.64
C GLN A 24 -0.36 11.32 4.38
N ILE A 25 -1.09 10.19 4.45
CA ILE A 25 -2.55 10.17 4.30
C ILE A 25 -3.20 11.03 5.40
N LEU A 26 -2.83 10.80 6.65
CA LEU A 26 -3.44 11.50 7.79
C LEU A 26 -3.15 13.02 7.75
N VAL A 27 -1.94 13.43 7.35
CA VAL A 27 -1.60 14.85 7.16
C VAL A 27 -2.38 15.46 5.99
N LYS A 28 -2.46 14.77 4.85
CA LYS A 28 -3.22 15.23 3.68
C LYS A 28 -4.71 15.42 4.00
N GLU A 29 -5.27 14.54 4.83
CA GLU A 29 -6.67 14.63 5.29
C GLU A 29 -6.85 15.61 6.46
N ASN A 30 -5.80 16.34 6.86
CA ASN A 30 -5.80 17.28 7.98
C ASN A 30 -6.28 16.62 9.30
N THR A 31 -5.91 15.36 9.52
CA THR A 31 -6.24 14.62 10.73
C THR A 31 -5.48 15.20 11.92
N ASP A 32 -6.19 15.40 13.04
CA ASP A 32 -5.56 15.85 14.28
C ASP A 32 -4.64 14.77 14.86
N ILE A 33 -3.36 15.11 15.02
CA ILE A 33 -2.32 14.26 15.61
C ILE A 33 -2.69 13.85 17.04
N ASN A 34 -3.42 14.68 17.78
CA ASN A 34 -3.86 14.35 19.14
C ASN A 34 -4.90 13.22 19.14
N GLU A 35 -5.78 13.16 18.13
CA GLU A 35 -6.75 12.06 18.02
C GLU A 35 -6.04 10.74 17.69
N LEU A 36 -5.03 10.75 16.82
CA LEU A 36 -4.15 9.59 16.64
C LEU A 36 -3.42 9.23 17.96
N GLY A 37 -2.94 10.24 18.69
CA GLY A 37 -2.29 10.03 19.98
C GLY A 37 -3.15 9.25 20.98
N LYS A 38 -4.46 9.52 21.01
CA LYS A 38 -5.42 8.77 21.86
C LYS A 38 -5.53 7.30 21.42
N THR A 39 -5.53 7.01 20.12
CA THR A 39 -5.60 5.62 19.65
C THR A 39 -4.31 4.86 19.95
N VAL A 40 -3.15 5.51 19.86
CA VAL A 40 -1.86 4.95 20.28
C VAL A 40 -1.84 4.68 21.78
N ALA A 41 -2.33 5.61 22.59
CA ALA A 41 -2.43 5.44 24.04
C ALA A 41 -3.32 4.25 24.42
N TYR A 42 -4.46 4.08 23.73
CA TYR A 42 -5.33 2.91 23.90
C TYR A 42 -4.58 1.60 23.62
N LEU A 43 -3.93 1.49 22.46
CA LEU A 43 -3.18 0.28 22.09
C LEU A 43 -2.08 -0.03 23.11
N ARG A 44 -1.33 0.99 23.54
CA ARG A 44 -0.30 0.86 24.56
C ARG A 44 -0.86 0.33 25.88
N ALA A 45 -2.02 0.81 26.31
CA ALA A 45 -2.65 0.36 27.55
C ALA A 45 -3.15 -1.09 27.47
N SER A 46 -3.55 -1.56 26.29
CA SER A 46 -4.04 -2.92 26.07
C SER A 46 -3.00 -3.90 25.51
N ILE A 47 -1.73 -3.49 25.38
CA ILE A 47 -0.71 -4.21 24.58
C ILE A 47 -0.42 -5.64 25.07
N HIS A 48 -0.59 -5.89 26.37
CA HIS A 48 -0.33 -7.19 27.00
C HIS A 48 -1.53 -8.16 26.93
N GLN A 49 -2.66 -7.74 26.37
CA GLN A 49 -3.83 -8.59 26.22
C GLN A 49 -3.64 -9.56 25.05
N ALA A 50 -4.11 -10.80 25.18
CA ALA A 50 -3.94 -11.85 24.16
C ALA A 50 -4.54 -11.47 22.79
N ASP A 51 -5.53 -10.58 22.78
CA ASP A 51 -6.26 -10.11 21.59
C ASP A 51 -6.02 -8.60 21.34
N ALA A 52 -4.89 -8.05 21.77
CA ALA A 52 -4.57 -6.61 21.67
C ALA A 52 -4.78 -6.01 20.26
N THR A 53 -4.31 -6.71 19.21
CA THR A 53 -4.48 -6.28 17.81
C THR A 53 -5.95 -6.18 17.42
N SER A 54 -6.76 -7.21 17.70
CA SER A 54 -8.16 -7.21 17.32
C SER A 54 -8.97 -6.21 18.15
N ARG A 55 -8.64 -6.03 19.43
CA ARG A 55 -9.21 -4.98 20.29
C ARG A 55 -8.93 -3.59 19.76
N PHE A 56 -7.71 -3.34 19.29
CA PHE A 56 -7.35 -2.06 18.69
C PHE A 56 -8.21 -1.74 17.46
N PHE A 57 -8.32 -2.65 16.50
CA PHE A 57 -9.18 -2.41 15.33
C PHE A 57 -10.67 -2.32 15.70
N LYS A 58 -11.13 -3.08 16.68
CA LYS A 58 -12.50 -2.95 17.22
C LYS A 58 -12.72 -1.58 17.85
N TYR A 59 -11.73 -1.07 18.57
CA TYR A 59 -11.76 0.26 19.18
C TYR A 59 -11.83 1.36 18.11
N LEU A 60 -11.03 1.29 17.04
CA LEU A 60 -11.12 2.25 15.92
C LEU A 60 -12.53 2.28 15.32
N LYS A 61 -13.12 1.12 15.03
CA LYS A 61 -14.51 1.03 14.55
C LYS A 61 -15.53 1.61 15.53
N THR A 62 -15.29 1.43 16.83
CA THR A 62 -16.13 1.98 17.89
C THR A 62 -16.04 3.50 17.92
N LEU A 63 -14.85 4.08 17.72
CA LEU A 63 -14.67 5.53 17.60
C LEU A 63 -15.39 6.09 16.37
N VAL A 64 -15.30 5.41 15.21
CA VAL A 64 -16.03 5.84 14.00
C VAL A 64 -17.54 5.80 14.21
N SER A 65 -18.04 4.73 14.85
CA SER A 65 -19.48 4.53 15.06
C SER A 65 -20.08 5.52 16.07
N ASN A 66 -19.33 5.85 17.12
CA ASN A 66 -19.79 6.72 18.21
C ASN A 66 -19.24 8.15 18.13
N GLY A 67 -18.45 8.47 17.10
CA GLY A 67 -17.68 9.71 16.98
C GLY A 67 -18.50 10.99 17.15
N ARG A 68 -19.79 10.97 16.78
CA ARG A 68 -20.71 12.10 16.96
C ARG A 68 -21.06 12.38 18.42
N GLN A 69 -21.05 11.35 19.27
CA GLN A 69 -21.39 11.46 20.69
C GLN A 69 -20.18 11.76 21.57
N ILE A 70 -19.01 11.22 21.20
CA ILE A 70 -17.76 11.41 21.94
C ILE A 70 -16.93 12.59 21.43
N GLY A 71 -17.21 13.07 20.22
CA GLY A 71 -16.52 14.19 19.62
C GLY A 71 -17.08 15.52 20.10
N HIS A 72 -16.22 16.37 20.66
CA HIS A 72 -16.59 17.74 21.03
C HIS A 72 -16.67 18.69 19.82
N SER A 73 -16.17 18.26 18.66
CA SER A 73 -16.22 19.01 17.41
C SER A 73 -16.91 18.21 16.31
N GLY A 74 -17.58 18.89 15.37
CA GLY A 74 -18.17 18.25 14.20
C GLY A 74 -17.17 17.50 13.32
N ARG A 75 -15.86 17.79 13.44
CA ARG A 75 -14.77 17.18 12.64
C ARG A 75 -14.16 15.94 13.28
N THR A 76 -14.40 15.69 14.57
CA THR A 76 -13.75 14.58 15.30
C THR A 76 -14.11 13.21 14.71
N THR A 77 -15.34 13.06 14.22
CA THR A 77 -15.78 11.81 13.56
C THR A 77 -15.00 11.55 12.26
N ASP A 78 -14.68 12.61 11.51
CA ASP A 78 -13.94 12.48 10.25
C ASP A 78 -12.50 12.04 10.53
N TYR A 79 -11.86 12.58 11.56
CA TYR A 79 -10.53 12.14 11.99
C TYR A 79 -10.51 10.65 12.35
N TYR A 80 -11.52 10.16 13.07
CA TYR A 80 -11.62 8.74 13.37
C TYR A 80 -11.81 7.87 12.12
N ARG A 81 -12.58 8.35 11.14
CA ARG A 81 -12.75 7.65 9.87
C ARG A 81 -11.44 7.56 9.10
N SER A 82 -10.68 8.66 9.04
CA SER A 82 -9.36 8.71 8.43
C SER A 82 -8.37 7.75 9.10
N ILE A 83 -8.32 7.76 10.44
CA ILE A 83 -7.45 6.87 11.22
C ILE A 83 -7.84 5.40 11.02
N ASP A 84 -9.13 5.06 11.15
CA ASP A 84 -9.64 3.69 10.97
C ASP A 84 -9.32 3.17 9.57
N LYS A 85 -9.58 3.99 8.54
CA LYS A 85 -9.31 3.62 7.16
C LYS A 85 -7.83 3.40 6.91
N ALA A 86 -6.96 4.36 7.27
CA ALA A 86 -5.52 4.25 7.05
C ALA A 86 -4.93 3.06 7.82
N CYS A 87 -5.33 2.85 9.07
CA CYS A 87 -4.87 1.70 9.84
C CYS A 87 -5.38 0.39 9.25
N SER A 88 -6.66 0.29 8.90
CA SER A 88 -7.24 -0.94 8.34
C SER A 88 -6.64 -1.32 6.98
N ASP A 89 -6.31 -0.33 6.15
CA ASP A 89 -5.73 -0.58 4.83
C ASP A 89 -4.26 -1.04 4.93
N TYR A 90 -3.49 -0.43 5.84
CA TYR A 90 -2.04 -0.61 5.88
C TYR A 90 -1.53 -1.58 6.96
N LEU A 91 -2.31 -1.82 8.02
CA LEU A 91 -1.89 -2.67 9.16
C LEU A 91 -2.57 -4.03 9.18
N LYS A 92 -3.49 -4.35 8.26
CA LYS A 92 -4.22 -5.62 8.27
C LYS A 92 -3.32 -6.86 8.18
N GLY A 93 -2.15 -6.73 7.54
CA GLY A 93 -1.15 -7.80 7.46
C GLY A 93 -0.24 -7.91 8.68
N VAL A 94 -0.27 -6.93 9.59
CA VAL A 94 0.56 -6.89 10.79
C VAL A 94 -0.24 -7.53 11.93
N GLN A 95 0.19 -8.71 12.37
CA GLN A 95 -0.54 -9.46 13.41
C GLN A 95 -0.11 -9.06 14.83
N ASP A 96 1.14 -8.63 14.97
CA ASP A 96 1.74 -8.31 16.26
C ASP A 96 1.40 -6.88 16.72
N ALA A 97 0.83 -6.78 17.92
CA ALA A 97 0.39 -5.52 18.50
C ALA A 97 1.58 -4.60 18.84
N TYR A 98 2.73 -5.15 19.25
CA TYR A 98 3.93 -4.36 19.55
C TYR A 98 4.48 -3.70 18.30
N THR A 99 4.53 -4.43 17.19
CA THR A 99 4.90 -3.91 15.88
C THR A 99 3.96 -2.78 15.46
N ILE A 100 2.64 -2.97 15.60
CA ILE A 100 1.65 -1.91 15.30
C ILE A 100 1.92 -0.67 16.18
N LEU A 101 2.18 -0.87 17.48
CA LEU A 101 2.46 0.23 18.40
C LEU A 101 3.72 1.01 18.00
N GLN A 102 4.79 0.33 17.60
CA GLN A 102 6.02 0.96 17.12
C GLN A 102 5.77 1.76 15.84
N ILE A 103 5.06 1.17 14.86
CA ILE A 103 4.69 1.85 13.61
C ILE A 103 3.90 3.12 13.92
N LEU A 104 2.84 3.04 14.72
CA LEU A 104 2.00 4.21 15.03
C LEU A 104 2.73 5.27 15.86
N GLY A 105 3.70 4.85 16.69
CA GLY A 105 4.63 5.75 17.36
C GLY A 105 5.45 6.57 16.38
N TRP A 106 5.93 5.97 15.29
CA TRP A 106 6.61 6.66 14.20
C TRP A 106 5.66 7.50 13.35
N VAL A 107 4.45 7.02 13.03
CA VAL A 107 3.41 7.81 12.34
C VAL A 107 3.20 9.14 13.05
N SER A 108 3.05 9.14 14.38
CA SER A 108 2.85 10.38 15.16
C SER A 108 3.99 11.39 15.01
N ARG A 109 5.24 10.92 14.87
CA ARG A 109 6.42 11.77 14.64
C ARG A 109 6.48 12.26 13.20
N LEU A 110 6.23 11.37 12.24
CA LEU A 110 6.19 11.67 10.81
C LEU A 110 5.07 12.65 10.45
N MET A 111 3.90 12.58 11.09
CA MET A 111 2.83 13.55 10.88
C MET A 111 3.26 14.97 11.26
N ARG A 112 4.02 15.14 12.36
CA ARG A 112 4.57 16.46 12.74
C ARG A 112 5.57 16.93 11.70
N TYR A 113 6.50 16.04 11.33
CA TYR A 113 7.49 16.32 10.30
C TYR A 113 6.85 16.79 8.98
N TYR A 114 5.85 16.04 8.46
CA TYR A 114 5.19 16.39 7.21
C TYR A 114 4.26 17.60 7.30
N LYS A 115 3.71 17.89 8.48
CA LYS A 115 2.90 19.09 8.70
C LYS A 115 3.76 20.35 8.69
N ASP A 116 4.94 20.29 9.31
CA ASP A 116 5.81 21.46 9.51
C ASP A 116 6.75 21.71 8.33
N ALA A 117 7.11 20.66 7.57
CA ALA A 117 8.10 20.76 6.51
C ALA A 117 7.61 21.39 5.18
N GLY A 118 6.33 21.78 5.08
CA GLY A 118 5.76 22.35 3.85
C GLY A 118 5.82 21.37 2.66
N PRO A 119 5.56 21.82 1.40
CA PRO A 119 5.78 20.99 0.23
C PRO A 119 7.29 20.83 0.02
N ILE A 120 7.89 19.89 0.76
CA ILE A 120 9.25 19.42 0.50
C ILE A 120 9.27 18.97 -0.96
N GLY A 121 10.12 19.61 -1.76
CA GLY A 121 10.27 19.33 -3.18
C GLY A 121 10.30 17.84 -3.46
N GLU A 122 9.42 17.41 -4.35
CA GLU A 122 9.41 16.13 -5.05
C GLU A 122 9.96 14.95 -4.24
N ILE A 123 9.27 14.57 -3.17
CA ILE A 123 9.27 13.14 -2.82
C ILE A 123 8.54 12.47 -3.99
N PRO A 124 9.17 11.56 -4.75
CA PRO A 124 8.47 10.87 -5.83
C PRO A 124 7.20 10.30 -5.21
N THR A 125 6.06 10.57 -5.85
CA THR A 125 4.80 9.93 -5.53
C THR A 125 5.03 8.43 -5.59
N LEU A 126 5.39 7.82 -4.46
CA LEU A 126 5.42 6.40 -4.27
C LEU A 126 3.98 5.96 -4.43
N SER A 127 3.70 5.47 -5.63
CA SER A 127 2.53 4.73 -6.02
C SER A 127 1.97 4.00 -4.80
N THR A 128 0.73 4.31 -4.42
CA THR A 128 -0.08 3.58 -3.44
C THR A 128 0.35 2.12 -3.38
N PRO A 129 0.87 1.60 -2.25
CA PRO A 129 1.22 0.19 -2.17
C PRO A 129 -0.10 -0.57 -2.24
N THR A 130 -0.32 -1.23 -3.38
CA THR A 130 -1.28 -2.32 -3.46
C THR A 130 -0.69 -3.41 -2.59
N PHE A 131 -1.30 -3.67 -1.44
CA PHE A 131 -0.91 -4.78 -0.56
C PHE A 131 -1.13 -6.09 -1.30
N GLU A 132 -0.09 -6.57 -1.97
CA GLU A 132 -0.08 -7.89 -2.58
C GLU A 132 0.50 -8.90 -1.56
N SER A 133 -0.14 -10.07 -1.50
CA SER A 133 0.16 -11.18 -0.59
C SER A 133 1.64 -11.61 -0.67
N PRO A 134 2.22 -12.23 0.38
CA PRO A 134 3.62 -12.69 0.39
C PRO A 134 4.03 -13.51 -0.85
N ARG A 135 3.10 -14.25 -1.46
CA ARG A 135 3.32 -14.97 -2.72
C ARG A 135 3.54 -14.04 -3.93
N GLN A 136 2.85 -12.91 -3.99
CA GLN A 136 3.06 -11.91 -5.04
C GLN A 136 4.37 -11.12 -4.86
N ALA A 137 4.85 -10.97 -3.63
CA ALA A 137 6.13 -10.31 -3.36
C ALA A 137 7.33 -11.14 -3.87
N GLU A 138 7.27 -12.47 -3.78
CA GLU A 138 8.24 -13.36 -4.42
C GLU A 138 8.19 -13.28 -5.94
N ILE A 139 6.99 -13.27 -6.53
CA ILE A 139 6.81 -13.16 -8.00
C ILE A 139 7.28 -11.78 -8.51
N SER A 140 7.04 -10.71 -7.75
CA SER A 140 7.48 -9.35 -8.08
C SER A 140 9.00 -9.18 -7.98
N LYS A 141 9.67 -9.87 -7.06
CA LYS A 141 11.13 -9.94 -7.01
C LYS A 141 11.70 -10.66 -8.22
N VAL A 142 11.07 -11.76 -8.67
CA VAL A 142 11.48 -12.48 -9.88
C VAL A 142 11.23 -11.62 -11.14
N ALA A 143 10.11 -10.92 -11.21
CA ALA A 143 9.78 -10.05 -12.34
C ALA A 143 10.67 -8.81 -12.44
N LYS A 144 11.10 -8.22 -11.31
CA LYS A 144 12.09 -7.12 -11.29
C LYS A 144 13.53 -7.59 -11.59
N SER A 145 13.81 -8.88 -11.42
CA SER A 145 15.15 -9.45 -11.69
C SER A 145 15.30 -10.01 -13.11
N GLN A 146 14.22 -10.06 -13.90
CA GLN A 146 14.30 -10.41 -15.32
C GLN A 146 14.60 -9.15 -16.13
N GLY A 147 15.82 -9.06 -16.65
CA GLY A 147 16.16 -8.06 -17.67
C GLY A 147 15.36 -8.35 -18.94
N PHE A 148 14.22 -7.67 -19.10
CA PHE A 148 13.40 -7.78 -20.30
C PHE A 148 14.19 -7.33 -21.52
N LYS A 149 13.96 -7.99 -22.66
CA LYS A 149 14.53 -7.59 -23.95
C LYS A 149 13.43 -7.15 -24.90
N VAL A 150 13.74 -6.14 -25.72
CA VAL A 150 12.89 -5.79 -26.86
C VAL A 150 12.74 -7.04 -27.75
N ASP A 151 11.54 -7.24 -28.30
CA ASP A 151 11.12 -8.41 -29.07
C ASP A 151 10.87 -9.71 -28.29
N GLN A 152 11.06 -9.72 -26.96
CA GLN A 152 10.72 -10.88 -26.14
C GLN A 152 9.20 -11.12 -26.12
N ILE A 153 8.81 -12.39 -26.24
CA ILE A 153 7.42 -12.85 -26.18
C ILE A 153 7.13 -13.37 -24.77
N LEU A 154 6.04 -12.89 -24.18
CA LEU A 154 5.58 -13.24 -22.84
C LEU A 154 4.10 -13.63 -22.88
N GLU A 155 3.69 -14.48 -21.95
CA GLU A 155 2.28 -14.75 -21.71
C GLU A 155 1.67 -13.64 -20.85
N ALA A 156 0.48 -13.19 -21.23
CA ALA A 156 -0.24 -12.15 -20.52
C ALA A 156 -1.72 -12.50 -20.43
N THR A 157 -2.34 -12.20 -19.30
CA THR A 157 -3.78 -12.36 -19.12
C THR A 157 -4.48 -11.04 -19.41
N VAL A 158 -5.53 -11.07 -20.21
CA VAL A 158 -6.40 -9.91 -20.44
C VAL A 158 -7.23 -9.69 -19.18
N THR A 159 -7.06 -8.54 -18.53
CA THR A 159 -7.75 -8.23 -17.26
C THR A 159 -8.91 -7.27 -17.43
N LYS A 160 -8.89 -6.45 -18.48
CA LYS A 160 -9.94 -5.47 -18.73
C LYS A 160 -9.97 -5.08 -20.20
N ILE A 161 -11.16 -4.94 -20.76
CA ILE A 161 -11.37 -4.40 -22.12
C ILE A 161 -12.30 -3.19 -22.02
N ASN A 162 -11.87 -2.05 -22.57
CA ASN A 162 -12.68 -0.83 -22.62
C ASN A 162 -12.63 -0.23 -24.04
N GLY A 163 -13.59 -0.64 -24.87
CA GLY A 163 -13.62 -0.32 -26.29
C GLY A 163 -12.39 -0.87 -26.99
N ILE A 164 -11.56 0.00 -27.57
CA ILE A 164 -10.31 -0.38 -28.25
C ILE A 164 -9.10 -0.55 -27.30
N LYS A 165 -9.27 -0.24 -26.01
CA LYS A 165 -8.18 -0.34 -25.01
C LYS A 165 -8.25 -1.68 -24.30
N VAL A 166 -7.13 -2.39 -24.26
CA VAL A 166 -7.02 -3.70 -23.61
C VAL A 166 -5.94 -3.63 -22.55
N THR A 167 -6.26 -4.06 -21.33
CA THR A 167 -5.30 -4.14 -20.21
C THR A 167 -4.80 -5.57 -20.06
N TYR A 168 -3.51 -5.75 -20.21
CA TYR A 168 -2.80 -7.02 -20.07
C TYR A 168 -2.06 -7.08 -18.74
N GLN A 169 -2.06 -8.25 -18.11
CA GLN A 169 -1.28 -8.56 -16.92
C GLN A 169 -0.22 -9.59 -17.26
N ILE A 170 1.04 -9.18 -17.21
CA ILE A 170 2.22 -10.01 -17.49
C ILE A 170 2.83 -10.41 -16.15
N LEU A 171 3.18 -11.70 -16.01
CA LEU A 171 3.78 -12.26 -14.79
C LEU A 171 2.98 -11.95 -13.50
N GLY A 172 1.65 -11.80 -13.62
CA GLY A 172 0.79 -11.55 -12.46
C GLY A 172 0.94 -10.19 -11.78
N ALA A 173 1.87 -9.32 -12.21
CA ALA A 173 2.17 -8.05 -11.54
C ALA A 173 2.18 -6.85 -12.50
N ILE A 174 2.66 -7.03 -13.73
CA ILE A 174 2.86 -5.92 -14.66
C ILE A 174 1.57 -5.69 -15.45
N LYS A 175 0.86 -4.59 -15.17
CA LYS A 175 -0.35 -4.20 -15.90
C LYS A 175 -0.03 -3.14 -16.96
N LEU A 176 -0.31 -3.45 -18.22
CA LEU A 176 -0.11 -2.54 -19.34
C LEU A 176 -1.40 -2.40 -20.14
N THR A 177 -1.79 -1.17 -20.44
CA THR A 177 -2.98 -0.89 -21.25
C THR A 177 -2.56 -0.40 -22.62
N GLU A 178 -2.93 -1.15 -23.64
CA GLU A 178 -2.59 -0.85 -25.03
C GLU A 178 -3.84 -0.61 -25.86
N LYS A 179 -3.69 0.19 -26.91
CA LYS A 179 -4.76 0.41 -27.89
C LYS A 179 -4.65 -0.66 -28.97
N GLU A 180 -5.66 -1.52 -29.04
CA GLU A 180 -5.74 -2.65 -29.95
C GLU A 180 -6.98 -2.53 -30.87
N PRO A 181 -7.03 -1.53 -31.76
CA PRO A 181 -8.24 -1.19 -32.52
C PRO A 181 -8.78 -2.32 -33.41
N LYS A 182 -7.93 -3.26 -33.82
CA LYS A 182 -8.32 -4.42 -34.66
C LYS A 182 -8.50 -5.72 -33.86
N LYS A 183 -7.97 -5.79 -32.64
CA LYS A 183 -7.87 -7.03 -31.86
C LYS A 183 -8.70 -7.00 -30.59
N ALA A 184 -9.05 -5.81 -30.08
CA ALA A 184 -9.84 -5.68 -28.87
C ALA A 184 -11.19 -6.41 -28.95
N SER A 185 -11.82 -6.46 -30.12
CA SER A 185 -13.08 -7.18 -30.35
C SER A 185 -12.95 -8.70 -30.40
N LEU A 186 -11.72 -9.24 -30.50
CA LEU A 186 -11.43 -10.67 -30.57
C LEU A 186 -10.94 -11.24 -29.24
N LEU A 187 -10.74 -10.39 -28.22
CA LEU A 187 -10.20 -10.76 -26.92
C LEU A 187 -11.31 -10.82 -25.88
N GLN A 188 -11.14 -11.67 -24.87
CA GLN A 188 -12.05 -11.80 -23.74
C GLN A 188 -11.31 -11.55 -22.42
N GLU A 189 -12.01 -10.97 -21.44
CA GLU A 189 -11.47 -10.83 -20.08
C GLU A 189 -11.22 -12.21 -19.46
N GLY A 190 -10.05 -12.40 -18.86
CA GLY A 190 -9.56 -13.68 -18.35
C GLY A 190 -8.79 -14.53 -19.38
N GLN A 191 -8.77 -14.15 -20.66
CA GLN A 191 -8.03 -14.89 -21.69
C GLN A 191 -6.52 -14.70 -21.56
N THR A 192 -5.75 -15.80 -21.65
CA THR A 192 -4.30 -15.76 -21.79
C THR A 192 -3.90 -15.61 -23.25
N VAL A 193 -3.04 -14.64 -23.54
CA VAL A 193 -2.53 -14.34 -24.88
C VAL A 193 -1.02 -14.13 -24.86
N LYS A 194 -0.40 -14.21 -26.03
CA LYS A 194 1.03 -13.92 -26.20
C LYS A 194 1.21 -12.45 -26.56
N VAL A 195 2.05 -11.75 -25.82
CA VAL A 195 2.38 -10.34 -26.08
C VAL A 195 3.87 -10.21 -26.35
N LYS A 196 4.21 -9.36 -27.30
CA LYS A 196 5.59 -9.04 -27.66
C LYS A 196 5.97 -7.69 -27.10
N ILE A 197 7.12 -7.58 -26.45
CA ILE A 197 7.66 -6.30 -25.97
C ILE A 197 8.11 -5.48 -27.18
N VAL A 198 7.52 -4.29 -27.33
CA VAL A 198 7.84 -3.35 -28.42
C VAL A 198 8.86 -2.32 -27.96
N SER A 199 8.75 -1.86 -26.72
CA SER A 199 9.71 -0.91 -26.16
C SER A 199 9.88 -1.07 -24.66
N LEU A 200 11.06 -0.72 -24.19
CA LEU A 200 11.42 -0.61 -22.77
C LEU A 200 11.63 0.88 -22.42
N LYS A 201 11.54 1.19 -21.14
CA LYS A 201 11.94 2.49 -20.58
C LYS A 201 13.43 2.46 -20.20
N ASP A 202 13.98 3.62 -19.86
CA ASP A 202 15.39 3.77 -19.45
C ASP A 202 15.73 2.99 -18.15
N ASP A 203 14.72 2.65 -17.35
CA ASP A 203 14.82 1.82 -16.14
C ASP A 203 14.74 0.30 -16.42
N GLY A 204 14.65 -0.11 -17.69
CA GLY A 204 14.51 -1.52 -18.11
C GLY A 204 13.09 -2.09 -17.99
N SER A 205 12.12 -1.30 -17.53
CA SER A 205 10.71 -1.71 -17.44
C SER A 205 10.02 -1.67 -18.80
N ILE A 206 8.98 -2.49 -18.99
CA ILE A 206 8.24 -2.56 -20.25
C ILE A 206 7.44 -1.27 -20.45
N LYS A 207 7.69 -0.57 -21.57
CA LYS A 207 7.00 0.67 -21.94
C LYS A 207 5.79 0.39 -22.82
N SER A 208 5.92 -0.51 -23.79
CA SER A 208 4.80 -0.91 -24.64
C SER A 208 4.89 -2.35 -25.11
N ILE A 209 3.74 -2.94 -25.36
CA ILE A 209 3.59 -4.31 -25.84
C ILE A 209 2.65 -4.37 -27.03
N LYS A 210 2.74 -5.44 -27.81
CA LYS A 210 1.84 -5.73 -28.92
C LYS A 210 1.29 -7.13 -28.76
N CYS A 211 -0.02 -7.27 -28.81
CA CYS A 211 -0.64 -8.60 -28.80
C CYS A 211 -0.26 -9.35 -30.07
N LEU A 212 0.31 -10.53 -29.94
CA LEU A 212 0.43 -11.51 -31.01
C LEU A 212 -0.81 -12.41 -30.87
N ASN A 213 -1.59 -12.52 -31.95
CA ASN A 213 -2.66 -13.53 -31.95
C ASN A 213 -2.00 -14.90 -32.07
#